data_AF-A0A7Y3XVQ9-F1
#
_entry.id   AF-A0A7Y3XVQ9-F1
#
_cell.length_a   1.000
_cell.length_b   1.000
_cell.length_c   1.000
_cell.angle_alpha   90.00
_cell.angle_beta   90.00
_cell.angle_gamma   90.00
#
_symmetry.space_group_name_H-M   'P 1'
#
loop_
_entity.id
_entity.type
_entity.pdbx_description
1 polymer ?
#
loop_
_entity_poly.entity_id
_entity_poly.type
_entity_poly.pdbx_seq_one_letter_code
_entity_poly.pdbx_strand_id
1 'polypeptide(L)'
;MKGCIKEKTNIYFFVIPILMWFYTSCTYRIDELPAPSNPPQNPLVEACDTATITYTNYVKNILDTKCNSVYCHGGGAPGNFTAYVGTKASVTNGSFKKRVIDGVPSFMPSGNPLPLQQRDSILTWINQGACE
;
A
#
# COMPACT_ATOMS: atom_id res chain seq x y z
N MET A 1 9.22 -68.95 56.29
CA MET A 1 7.91 -68.26 56.38
C MET A 1 7.47 -67.91 54.98
N LYS A 2 6.21 -68.20 54.64
CA LYS A 2 5.62 -68.08 53.30
C LYS A 2 5.44 -66.59 52.96
N GLY A 3 5.88 -66.14 51.78
CA GLY A 3 5.72 -64.75 51.32
C GLY A 3 4.99 -64.70 49.97
N CYS A 4 3.81 -64.09 49.97
CA CYS A 4 2.83 -64.01 48.87
C CYS A 4 3.34 -63.45 47.54
N ILE A 5 2.89 -64.05 46.45
CA ILE A 5 2.77 -63.40 45.14
C ILE A 5 1.56 -62.45 45.21
N LYS A 6 1.75 -61.18 44.83
CA LYS A 6 0.67 -60.21 44.69
C LYS A 6 0.80 -59.51 43.35
N GLU A 7 0.09 -60.01 42.35
CA GLU A 7 -0.29 -59.23 41.16
C GLU A 7 -1.16 -58.05 41.60
N LYS A 8 -1.03 -56.90 40.92
CA LYS A 8 -2.13 -55.94 40.69
C LYS A 8 -1.74 -54.88 39.65
N THR A 9 -2.25 -55.14 38.44
CA THR A 9 -2.97 -54.23 37.54
C THR A 9 -2.32 -52.89 37.21
N ASN A 10 -1.79 -52.83 35.99
CA ASN A 10 -1.23 -51.65 35.36
C ASN A 10 -2.32 -50.58 35.11
N ILE A 11 -2.31 -49.53 35.94
CA ILE A 11 -3.30 -48.44 35.95
C ILE A 11 -3.17 -47.49 34.74
N TYR A 12 -2.13 -47.63 33.91
CA TYR A 12 -1.90 -46.78 32.74
C TYR A 12 -2.91 -47.00 31.60
N PHE A 13 -3.68 -48.09 31.62
CA PHE A 13 -4.60 -48.44 30.54
C PHE A 13 -5.85 -47.55 30.44
N PHE A 14 -6.19 -46.81 31.49
CA PHE A 14 -7.36 -45.92 31.52
C PHE A 14 -7.04 -44.42 31.38
N VAL A 15 -5.77 -44.03 31.42
CA VAL A 15 -5.38 -42.60 31.41
C VAL A 15 -5.15 -42.06 29.99
N ILE A 16 -4.99 -42.96 29.00
CA ILE A 16 -4.56 -42.60 27.64
C ILE A 16 -5.70 -42.17 26.68
N PRO A 17 -7.00 -42.54 26.81
CA PRO A 17 -7.98 -42.13 25.81
C PRO A 17 -8.68 -40.78 26.07
N ILE A 18 -8.32 -40.03 27.13
CA ILE A 18 -9.01 -38.77 27.50
C ILE A 18 -8.31 -37.50 26.97
N LEU A 19 -7.06 -37.58 26.51
CA LEU A 19 -6.34 -36.43 25.92
C LEU A 19 -6.30 -36.49 24.37
N MET A 20 -7.37 -36.96 23.75
CA MET A 20 -7.50 -36.98 22.27
C MET A 20 -8.88 -36.59 21.76
N TRP A 21 -9.70 -35.94 22.59
CA TRP A 21 -10.89 -35.21 22.15
C TRP A 21 -10.62 -33.72 22.30
N PHE A 22 -10.96 -32.94 21.27
CA PHE A 22 -10.80 -31.48 21.12
C PHE A 22 -9.42 -30.96 20.72
N TYR A 23 -9.03 -31.19 19.46
CA TYR A 23 -8.71 -30.08 18.55
C TYR A 23 -9.13 -30.49 17.15
N THR A 24 -10.43 -30.39 16.87
CA THR A 24 -10.91 -30.28 15.49
C THR A 24 -10.36 -28.96 14.95
N SER A 25 -9.14 -28.98 14.43
CA SER A 25 -8.65 -27.87 13.62
C SER A 25 -9.55 -27.78 12.40
N CYS A 26 -10.34 -26.72 12.32
CA CYS A 26 -11.03 -26.37 11.08
C CYS A 26 -9.95 -26.10 10.03
N THR A 27 -9.71 -27.06 9.14
CA THR A 27 -9.02 -26.75 7.90
C THR A 27 -10.05 -26.00 7.04
N TYR A 28 -9.79 -24.73 6.76
CA TYR A 28 -10.52 -24.05 5.71
C TYR A 28 -10.14 -24.78 4.41
N ARG A 29 -11.09 -25.42 3.75
CA ARG A 29 -10.88 -25.90 2.38
C ARG A 29 -11.03 -24.68 1.47
N ILE A 30 -9.94 -24.28 0.82
CA ILE A 30 -9.97 -23.28 -0.28
C ILE A 30 -10.61 -23.89 -1.53
N ASP A 31 -10.82 -25.20 -1.56
CA ASP A 31 -11.44 -25.88 -2.66
C ASP A 31 -12.92 -25.50 -2.72
N GLU A 32 -13.23 -24.72 -3.75
CA GLU A 32 -14.57 -24.35 -4.24
C GLU A 32 -15.23 -23.10 -3.62
N LEU A 33 -14.45 -22.04 -3.41
CA LEU A 33 -15.00 -20.73 -3.73
C LEU A 33 -15.03 -20.59 -5.26
N PRO A 34 -16.16 -20.19 -5.88
CA PRO A 34 -16.15 -19.82 -7.29
C PRO A 34 -15.05 -18.77 -7.48
N ALA A 35 -14.20 -18.97 -8.49
CA ALA A 35 -13.18 -17.98 -8.82
C ALA A 35 -13.85 -16.60 -8.90
N PRO A 36 -13.27 -15.56 -8.27
CA PRO A 36 -13.79 -14.21 -8.42
C PRO A 36 -13.93 -13.95 -9.92
N SER A 37 -15.13 -13.54 -10.35
CA SER A 37 -15.44 -13.24 -11.76
C SER A 37 -14.59 -12.10 -12.32
N ASN A 38 -13.84 -11.43 -11.45
CA ASN A 38 -12.96 -10.34 -11.77
C ASN A 38 -11.52 -10.90 -11.73
N PRO A 39 -10.72 -10.73 -12.80
CA PRO A 39 -9.30 -11.11 -12.78
C PRO A 39 -8.62 -10.45 -11.58
N PRO A 40 -7.51 -11.01 -11.04
CA PRO A 40 -6.77 -10.38 -9.94
C PRO A 40 -6.40 -8.96 -10.35
N GLN A 41 -7.15 -8.00 -9.83
CA GLN A 41 -6.95 -6.60 -10.18
C GLN A 41 -5.73 -6.13 -9.41
N ASN A 42 -4.79 -5.52 -10.13
CA ASN A 42 -3.71 -4.80 -9.47
C ASN A 42 -4.36 -3.76 -8.54
N PRO A 43 -4.09 -3.77 -7.22
CA PRO A 43 -4.70 -2.81 -6.30
C PRO A 43 -4.51 -1.35 -6.71
N LEU A 44 -3.46 -1.05 -7.49
CA LEU A 44 -3.20 0.27 -8.05
C LEU A 44 -4.09 0.63 -9.25
N VAL A 45 -4.61 -0.36 -9.98
CA VAL A 45 -5.57 -0.16 -11.09
C VAL A 45 -6.96 0.13 -10.52
N GLU A 46 -7.39 -0.61 -9.50
CA GLU A 46 -8.66 -0.33 -8.78
C GLU A 46 -8.68 1.08 -8.14
N ALA A 47 -7.52 1.55 -7.66
CA ALA A 47 -7.40 2.88 -7.07
C ALA A 47 -7.65 4.00 -8.08
N CYS A 48 -7.28 3.82 -9.36
CA CYS A 48 -7.47 4.85 -10.38
C CYS A 48 -8.89 4.92 -10.93
N ASP A 49 -9.60 3.79 -11.01
CA ASP A 49 -10.99 3.76 -11.47
C ASP A 49 -11.95 4.55 -10.54
N THR A 50 -11.55 4.70 -9.27
CA THR A 50 -12.32 5.42 -8.24
C THR A 50 -11.68 6.73 -7.80
N ALA A 51 -10.56 7.13 -8.43
CA ALA A 51 -9.80 8.32 -8.03
C ALA A 51 -10.59 9.60 -8.33
N THR A 52 -10.82 10.39 -7.29
CA THR A 52 -11.42 11.73 -7.43
C THR A 52 -10.38 12.80 -7.76
N ILE A 53 -9.09 12.52 -7.53
CA ILE A 53 -7.96 13.40 -7.85
C ILE A 53 -7.08 12.66 -8.85
N THR A 54 -6.95 13.24 -10.04
CA THR A 54 -6.10 12.73 -11.12
C THR A 54 -5.14 13.80 -11.60
N TYR A 55 -4.22 13.42 -12.48
CA TYR A 55 -3.32 14.38 -13.10
C TYR A 55 -4.13 15.43 -13.86
N THR A 56 -5.05 14.99 -14.71
CA THR A 56 -5.81 15.83 -15.64
C THR A 56 -6.78 16.75 -14.91
N ASN A 57 -7.48 16.26 -13.88
CA ASN A 57 -8.54 17.03 -13.23
C ASN A 57 -8.04 18.04 -12.18
N TYR A 58 -6.83 17.84 -11.63
CA TYR A 58 -6.35 18.62 -10.49
C TYR A 58 -4.86 18.93 -10.54
N VAL A 59 -4.01 17.89 -10.59
CA VAL A 59 -2.56 18.09 -10.39
C VAL A 59 -1.94 18.92 -11.50
N LYS A 60 -2.37 18.74 -12.75
CA LYS A 60 -1.89 19.52 -13.90
C LYS A 60 -2.11 21.02 -13.69
N ASN A 61 -3.26 21.43 -13.17
CA ASN A 61 -3.54 22.84 -12.90
C ASN A 61 -2.54 23.42 -11.87
N ILE A 62 -2.22 22.67 -10.80
CA ILE A 62 -1.22 23.10 -9.83
C ILE A 62 0.16 23.21 -10.49
N LEU A 63 0.56 22.22 -11.29
CA LEU A 63 1.86 22.24 -11.96
C LEU A 63 1.97 23.43 -12.92
N ASP A 64 0.93 23.68 -13.71
CA ASP A 64 0.89 24.79 -14.66
C ASP A 64 0.95 26.15 -13.96
N THR A 65 0.27 26.29 -12.82
CA THR A 65 0.17 27.57 -12.10
C THR A 65 1.32 27.83 -11.12
N LYS A 66 1.98 26.80 -10.60
CA LYS A 66 2.96 26.91 -9.51
C LYS A 66 4.36 26.41 -9.86
N CYS A 67 4.51 25.55 -10.87
CA CYS A 67 5.78 24.86 -11.13
C CYS A 67 6.36 25.19 -12.53
N ASN A 68 5.52 25.15 -13.57
CA ASN A 68 5.92 25.21 -14.99
C ASN A 68 6.27 26.62 -15.49
N SER A 69 6.76 27.50 -14.61
CA SER A 69 7.31 28.77 -15.08
C SER A 69 8.56 28.52 -15.92
N VAL A 70 8.75 29.33 -16.96
CA VAL A 70 9.91 29.24 -17.87
C VAL A 70 11.23 29.31 -17.08
N TYR A 71 11.27 30.10 -16.01
CA TYR A 71 12.44 30.30 -15.17
C TYR A 71 12.74 29.14 -14.22
N CYS A 72 11.74 28.32 -13.86
CA CYS A 72 11.92 27.18 -12.96
C CYS A 72 11.87 25.88 -13.76
N HIS A 73 10.69 25.33 -14.06
CA HIS A 73 10.57 24.03 -14.73
C HIS A 73 10.31 24.09 -16.24
N GLY A 74 10.53 25.25 -16.88
CA GLY A 74 10.62 25.39 -18.34
C GLY A 74 12.04 25.39 -18.90
N GLY A 75 13.04 25.04 -18.08
CA GLY A 75 14.46 24.97 -18.47
C GLY A 75 15.46 25.41 -17.39
N GLY A 76 15.00 26.09 -16.33
CA GLY A 76 15.87 26.59 -15.24
C GLY A 76 16.18 25.59 -14.13
N ALA A 77 15.47 24.47 -14.07
CA ALA A 77 15.60 23.44 -13.06
C ALA A 77 15.20 22.05 -13.61
N PRO A 78 15.74 20.95 -13.04
CA PRO A 78 15.38 19.60 -13.46
C PRO A 78 13.91 19.26 -13.24
N GLY A 79 13.41 18.28 -14.01
CA GLY A 79 12.03 17.81 -13.95
C GLY A 79 11.20 18.38 -15.09
N ASN A 80 10.38 17.53 -15.71
CA ASN A 80 9.43 17.92 -16.74
C ASN A 80 8.03 17.71 -16.18
N PHE A 81 7.30 18.80 -15.93
CA PHE A 81 5.95 18.75 -15.37
C PHE A 81 4.88 19.28 -16.33
N THR A 82 5.19 19.45 -17.62
CA THR A 82 4.24 19.94 -18.64
C THR A 82 3.31 18.84 -19.16
N ALA A 83 3.72 17.57 -19.00
CA ALA A 83 2.97 16.39 -19.43
C ALA A 83 2.96 15.30 -18.35
N TYR A 84 1.91 14.47 -18.33
CA TYR A 84 1.72 13.40 -17.35
C TYR A 84 2.92 12.47 -17.26
N VAL A 85 3.42 11.99 -18.41
CA VAL A 85 4.56 11.04 -18.48
C VAL A 85 5.79 11.59 -17.74
N GLY A 86 6.12 12.87 -17.94
CA GLY A 86 7.25 13.52 -17.27
C GLY A 86 7.04 13.62 -15.76
N THR A 87 5.86 14.08 -15.34
CA THR A 87 5.51 14.18 -13.92
C THR A 87 5.52 12.82 -13.25
N LYS A 88 4.92 11.81 -13.89
CA LYS A 88 4.82 10.45 -13.37
C LYS A 88 6.20 9.83 -13.20
N ALA A 89 7.15 10.07 -14.12
CA ALA A 89 8.53 9.62 -13.94
C ALA A 89 9.17 10.18 -12.66
N SER A 90 8.97 11.47 -12.36
CA SER A 90 9.46 12.10 -11.13
C SER A 90 8.72 11.64 -9.87
N VAL A 91 7.44 11.25 -9.98
CA VAL A 91 6.71 10.61 -8.87
C VAL A 91 7.26 9.21 -8.60
N THR A 92 7.40 8.38 -9.64
CA THR A 92 7.86 7.00 -9.53
C THR A 92 9.28 6.92 -8.97
N ASN A 93 10.18 7.83 -9.35
CA ASN A 93 11.54 7.87 -8.80
C ASN A 93 11.64 8.59 -7.43
N GLY A 94 10.52 9.04 -6.86
CA GLY A 94 10.42 9.65 -5.53
C GLY A 94 10.91 11.10 -5.45
N SER A 95 11.53 11.66 -6.49
CA SER A 95 12.05 13.03 -6.47
C SER A 95 10.94 14.08 -6.30
N PHE A 96 9.76 13.84 -6.88
CA PHE A 96 8.63 14.74 -6.76
C PHE A 96 8.11 14.83 -5.31
N LYS A 97 7.79 13.68 -4.71
CA LYS A 97 7.33 13.60 -3.31
C LYS A 97 8.35 14.24 -2.37
N LYS A 98 9.63 13.93 -2.57
CA LYS A 98 10.73 14.46 -1.75
C LYS A 98 10.76 15.99 -1.70
N ARG A 99 10.51 16.67 -2.82
CA ARG A 99 10.53 18.15 -2.89
C ARG A 99 9.22 18.80 -2.53
N VAL A 100 8.09 18.23 -2.95
CA VAL A 100 6.77 18.87 -2.83
C VAL A 100 6.12 18.55 -1.48
N ILE A 101 6.29 17.32 -0.99
CA ILE A 101 5.65 16.82 0.24
C ILE A 101 6.63 16.84 1.39
N ASP A 102 7.79 16.21 1.22
CA ASP A 102 8.74 16.00 2.33
C ASP A 102 9.62 17.23 2.57
N GLY A 103 9.74 18.12 1.57
CA GLY A 103 10.49 19.37 1.69
C GLY A 103 12.01 19.18 1.82
N VAL A 104 12.58 18.11 1.26
CA VAL A 104 14.01 17.77 1.41
C VAL A 104 14.79 17.97 0.11
N PRO A 105 15.88 18.77 0.07
CA PRO A 105 16.44 19.58 1.16
C PRO A 105 15.63 20.86 1.45
N SER A 106 14.72 21.23 0.55
CA SER A 106 13.79 22.33 0.73
C SER A 106 12.54 22.12 -0.11
N PHE A 107 11.43 22.74 0.30
CA PHE A 107 10.19 22.75 -0.46
C PHE A 107 10.38 23.38 -1.84
N MET A 108 9.67 22.81 -2.81
CA MET A 108 9.42 23.44 -4.10
C MET A 108 7.93 23.78 -4.23
N PRO A 109 7.56 24.97 -4.76
CA PRO A 109 8.46 26.05 -5.18
C PRO A 109 9.24 26.69 -4.02
N SER A 110 10.46 27.16 -4.30
CA SER A 110 11.31 27.79 -3.27
C SER A 110 10.73 29.13 -2.82
N GLY A 111 10.79 29.43 -1.52
CA GLY A 111 10.29 30.67 -0.93
C GLY A 111 8.77 30.78 -0.80
N ASN A 112 8.02 30.08 -1.65
CA ASN A 112 6.56 30.02 -1.60
C ASN A 112 6.06 28.58 -1.82
N PRO A 113 6.17 27.71 -0.80
CA PRO A 113 5.67 26.35 -0.88
C PRO A 113 4.16 26.31 -1.14
N LEU A 114 3.69 25.21 -1.73
CA LEU A 114 2.26 24.99 -1.90
C LEU A 114 1.53 25.02 -0.54
N PRO A 115 0.32 25.60 -0.46
CA PRO A 115 -0.56 25.49 0.70
C PRO A 115 -0.75 24.02 1.12
N LEU A 116 -0.92 23.78 2.42
CA LEU A 116 -1.04 22.43 2.97
C LEU A 116 -2.13 21.60 2.25
N GLN A 117 -3.32 22.16 2.05
CA GLN A 117 -4.42 21.49 1.37
C GLN A 117 -4.06 21.01 -0.06
N GLN A 118 -3.26 21.79 -0.79
CA GLN A 118 -2.79 21.40 -2.14
C GLN A 118 -1.78 20.26 -2.05
N ARG A 119 -0.87 20.28 -1.06
CA ARG A 119 0.08 19.19 -0.82
C ARG A 119 -0.63 17.91 -0.40
N ASP A 120 -1.65 17.99 0.44
CA ASP A 120 -2.42 16.82 0.88
C ASP A 120 -3.18 16.17 -0.29
N SER A 121 -3.74 17.00 -1.18
CA SER A 121 -4.39 16.54 -2.40
C SER A 121 -3.40 15.85 -3.36
N ILE A 122 -2.20 16.44 -3.53
CA ILE A 122 -1.12 15.83 -4.31
C ILE A 122 -0.61 14.54 -3.67
N LEU A 123 -0.48 14.48 -2.35
CA LEU A 123 -0.06 13.27 -1.64
C LEU A 123 -1.09 12.16 -1.81
N THR A 124 -2.39 12.49 -1.76
CA THR A 124 -3.48 11.56 -2.02
C THR A 124 -3.36 10.98 -3.42
N TRP A 125 -3.17 11.84 -4.43
CA TRP A 125 -2.94 11.40 -5.81
C TRP A 125 -1.72 10.48 -5.96
N ILE A 126 -0.58 10.81 -5.31
CA ILE A 126 0.61 9.96 -5.32
C ILE A 126 0.30 8.59 -4.71
N ASN A 127 -0.40 8.55 -3.57
CA ASN A 127 -0.74 7.33 -2.85
C ASN A 127 -1.75 6.45 -3.61
N GLN A 128 -2.59 7.06 -4.46
CA GLN A 128 -3.49 6.35 -5.38
C GLN A 128 -2.78 5.81 -6.63
N GLY A 129 -1.45 5.87 -6.68
CA GLY A 129 -0.69 5.40 -7.83
C GLY A 129 -0.55 6.44 -8.93
N ALA A 130 -0.79 7.73 -8.63
CA ALA A 130 -0.63 8.87 -9.53
C ALA A 130 -1.37 8.69 -10.86
N CYS A 131 -2.69 8.57 -10.79
CA CYS A 131 -3.60 8.35 -11.92
C CYS A 131 -3.62 9.53 -12.91
N GLU A 132 -3.81 9.27 -14.20
CA GLU A 132 -3.81 10.31 -15.25
C GLU A 132 -5.09 11.15 -15.29
#